data_AF-A0A2W4C9N0-F1
#
_entry.id   AF-A0A2W4C9N0-F1
#
_cell.length_a   1.000
_cell.length_b   1.000
_cell.length_c   1.000
_cell.angle_alpha   90.00
_cell.angle_beta   90.00
_cell.angle_gamma   90.00
#
_symmetry.space_group_name_H-M   'P 1'
#
loop_
_entity.id
_entity.type
_entity.pdbx_description
1 polymer ?
#
loop_
_entity_poly.entity_id
_entity_poly.type
_entity_poly.pdbx_seq_one_letter_code
_entity_poly.pdbx_strand_id
1 'polypeptide(L)'
;MVTTAKLDPAAAIPTERFVEAFVAKLVGKGWKSIAPQDPRTRKALASVVGLFDRAIEDFEEQGVPWKQVVPWVRIANNLRPSPMGGIENWEFQLRSAQGFLTRVSNPSYEIVDLAIAPSTAKFELEKLTEAQRTLIDEACNLFFKESGSADRP
;
A
#
# COMPACT_ATOMS: atom_id res chain seq x y z
N MET A 1 4.37 21.91 1.04
CA MET A 1 5.36 20.82 1.17
C MET A 1 4.80 19.81 2.15
N VAL A 2 4.58 18.56 1.73
CA VAL A 2 4.15 17.50 2.64
C VAL A 2 5.41 16.91 3.24
N THR A 3 5.62 17.13 4.54
CA THR A 3 6.69 16.51 5.30
C THR A 3 6.35 15.03 5.43
N THR A 4 6.80 14.21 4.48
CA THR A 4 6.78 12.75 4.64
C THR A 4 7.69 12.42 5.83
N ALA A 5 7.19 11.62 6.78
CA ALA A 5 8.02 11.17 7.88
C ALA A 5 9.29 10.49 7.32
N LYS A 6 10.45 10.71 7.96
CA LYS A 6 11.70 10.11 7.51
C LYS A 6 11.58 8.58 7.67
N LEU A 7 11.47 7.87 6.55
CA LEU A 7 11.33 6.42 6.56
C LEU A 7 12.66 5.76 6.95
N ASP A 8 12.57 4.63 7.66
CA ASP A 8 13.72 3.82 8.05
C ASP A 8 14.01 2.78 6.94
N PRO A 9 15.24 2.67 6.41
CA PRO A 9 15.60 1.64 5.43
C PRO A 9 15.23 0.21 5.86
N ALA A 10 15.22 -0.08 7.16
CA ALA A 10 14.84 -1.38 7.72
C ALA A 10 13.32 -1.64 7.72
N ALA A 11 12.49 -0.66 7.36
CA ALA A 11 11.04 -0.81 7.31
C ALA A 11 10.54 -1.65 6.12
N ALA A 12 11.40 -1.93 5.13
CA ALA A 12 10.98 -2.72 3.97
C ALA A 12 10.53 -4.13 4.35
N ILE A 13 9.43 -4.55 3.72
CA ILE A 13 8.79 -5.86 3.88
C ILE A 13 8.48 -6.44 2.49
N PRO A 14 8.25 -7.75 2.36
CA PRO A 14 7.77 -8.33 1.10
C PRO A 14 6.53 -7.60 0.58
N THR A 15 6.38 -7.52 -0.75
CA THR A 15 5.29 -6.78 -1.39
C THR A 15 3.93 -7.27 -0.94
N GLU A 16 3.76 -8.59 -0.86
CA GLU A 16 2.52 -9.25 -0.42
C GLU A 16 2.19 -8.80 1.01
N ARG A 17 3.20 -8.79 1.88
CA ARG A 17 3.03 -8.37 3.27
C ARG A 17 2.70 -6.89 3.41
N PHE A 18 3.30 -6.04 2.57
CA PHE A 18 2.96 -4.63 2.50
C PHE A 18 1.49 -4.45 2.11
N VAL A 19 1.03 -5.14 1.07
CA VAL A 19 -0.35 -5.05 0.56
C VAL A 19 -1.34 -5.55 1.60
N GLU A 20 -1.06 -6.66 2.29
CA GLU A 20 -1.88 -7.16 3.40
C GLU A 20 -2.02 -6.13 4.53
N ALA A 21 -0.91 -5.54 4.97
CA ALA A 21 -0.91 -4.54 6.03
C ALA A 21 -1.61 -3.25 5.60
N PHE A 22 -1.41 -2.83 4.35
CA PHE A 22 -2.11 -1.70 3.74
C PHE A 22 -3.63 -1.94 3.74
N VAL A 23 -4.08 -3.10 3.25
CA VAL A 23 -5.51 -3.49 3.27
C VAL A 23 -6.06 -3.55 4.69
N ALA A 24 -5.31 -4.14 5.63
CA ALA A 24 -5.70 -4.19 7.03
C ALA A 24 -5.92 -2.79 7.64
N LYS A 25 -5.04 -1.84 7.30
CA LYS A 25 -5.17 -0.44 7.75
C LYS A 25 -6.38 0.24 7.11
N LEU A 26 -6.65 0.02 5.82
CA LEU A 26 -7.85 0.52 5.14
C LEU A 26 -9.14 0.00 5.81
N VAL A 27 -9.22 -1.29 6.10
CA VAL A 27 -10.36 -1.90 6.80
C VAL A 27 -10.52 -1.35 8.21
N GLY A 28 -9.41 -1.15 8.93
CA GLY A 28 -9.41 -0.48 10.24
C GLY A 28 -9.92 0.97 10.18
N LYS A 29 -9.93 1.60 9.00
CA LYS A 29 -10.50 2.93 8.72
C LYS A 29 -11.89 2.86 8.07
N GLY A 30 -12.55 1.70 8.08
CA GLY A 30 -13.93 1.53 7.61
C GLY A 30 -14.07 1.22 6.12
N TRP A 31 -12.97 1.10 5.36
CA TRP A 31 -13.06 0.74 3.95
C TRP A 31 -13.48 -0.72 3.77
N LYS A 32 -14.45 -0.93 2.88
CA LYS A 32 -14.97 -2.26 2.55
C LYS A 32 -14.54 -2.76 1.18
N SER A 33 -14.19 -1.84 0.29
CA SER A 33 -13.76 -2.16 -1.07
C SER A 33 -12.96 -1.01 -1.67
N ILE A 34 -12.20 -1.33 -2.72
CA ILE A 34 -11.43 -0.37 -3.52
C ILE A 34 -11.88 -0.55 -4.98
N ALA A 35 -11.98 0.53 -5.74
CA ALA A 35 -12.22 0.49 -7.18
C ALA A 35 -10.95 0.96 -7.89
N PRO A 36 -9.97 0.09 -8.22
CA PRO A 36 -8.68 0.52 -8.76
C PRO A 36 -8.78 1.32 -10.07
N GLN A 37 -9.85 1.08 -10.85
CA GLN A 37 -10.14 1.78 -12.09
C GLN A 37 -10.73 3.19 -11.89
N ASP A 38 -11.26 3.51 -10.71
CA ASP A 38 -11.73 4.86 -10.41
C ASP A 38 -10.54 5.86 -10.46
N PRO A 39 -10.65 7.00 -11.19
CA PRO A 39 -9.54 7.92 -11.37
C PRO A 39 -8.90 8.45 -10.07
N ARG A 40 -9.71 8.67 -9.01
CA ARG A 40 -9.19 9.15 -7.72
C ARG A 40 -8.43 8.06 -7.00
N THR A 41 -9.01 6.86 -6.99
CA THR A 41 -8.37 5.66 -6.42
C THR A 41 -7.07 5.34 -7.14
N ARG A 42 -7.07 5.38 -8.48
CA ARG A 42 -5.87 5.18 -9.30
C ARG A 42 -4.77 6.17 -8.96
N LYS A 43 -5.13 7.46 -8.87
CA LYS A 43 -4.20 8.51 -8.45
C LYS A 43 -3.64 8.23 -7.06
N ALA A 44 -4.49 7.86 -6.11
CA ALA A 44 -4.10 7.56 -4.75
C ALA A 44 -3.12 6.37 -4.65
N LEU A 45 -3.37 5.29 -5.40
CA LEU A 45 -2.46 4.14 -5.50
C LEU A 45 -1.12 4.52 -6.15
N ALA A 46 -1.13 5.37 -7.18
CA ALA A 46 0.09 5.90 -7.77
C ALA A 46 0.89 6.77 -6.79
N SER A 47 0.21 7.55 -5.95
CA SER A 47 0.87 8.34 -4.90
C SER A 47 1.53 7.49 -3.82
N VAL A 48 1.00 6.29 -3.54
CA VAL A 48 1.68 5.31 -2.68
C VAL A 48 2.99 4.86 -3.32
N VAL A 49 3.01 4.59 -4.64
CA VAL A 49 4.28 4.27 -5.34
C VAL A 49 5.27 5.43 -5.29
N GLY A 50 4.79 6.66 -5.45
CA GLY A 50 5.60 7.87 -5.29
C GLY A 50 6.15 8.10 -3.87
N LEU A 51 5.64 7.43 -2.84
CA LEU A 51 6.28 7.38 -1.53
C LEU A 51 7.56 6.53 -1.58
N PHE A 52 7.49 5.36 -2.20
CA PHE A 52 8.64 4.48 -2.34
C PHE A 52 9.73 5.12 -3.18
N ASP A 53 9.37 5.77 -4.29
CA ASP A 53 10.34 6.45 -5.16
C ASP A 53 11.14 7.52 -4.40
N ARG A 54 10.43 8.37 -3.64
CA ARG A 54 11.08 9.38 -2.80
C ARG A 54 11.94 8.76 -1.69
N ALA A 55 11.48 7.69 -1.06
CA ALA A 55 12.26 7.00 -0.03
C ALA A 55 13.56 6.41 -0.61
N ILE A 56 13.50 5.82 -1.81
CA ILE A 56 14.65 5.27 -2.52
C ILE A 56 15.66 6.38 -2.82
N GLU A 57 15.20 7.50 -3.39
CA GLU A 57 16.03 8.69 -3.66
C GLU A 57 16.69 9.21 -2.36
N ASP A 58 15.92 9.39 -1.29
CA ASP A 58 16.41 9.85 0.01
C ASP A 58 17.49 8.89 0.59
N PHE A 59 17.33 7.57 0.39
CA PHE A 59 18.29 6.57 0.86
C PHE A 59 19.57 6.55 0.04
N GLU A 60 19.47 6.75 -1.28
CA GLU A 60 20.63 6.88 -2.16
C GLU A 60 21.44 8.15 -1.79
N GLU A 61 20.77 9.28 -1.57
CA GLU A 61 21.40 10.53 -1.13
C GLU A 61 22.09 10.41 0.23
N GLN A 62 21.52 9.60 1.14
CA GLN A 62 22.08 9.34 2.47
C GLN A 62 23.20 8.29 2.46
N GLY A 63 23.54 7.70 1.31
CA GLY A 63 24.57 6.67 1.21
C GLY A 63 24.18 5.35 1.89
N VAL A 64 22.89 5.04 1.98
CA VAL A 64 22.40 3.77 2.53
C VAL A 64 22.91 2.62 1.64
N PRO A 65 23.42 1.52 2.22
CA PRO A 65 23.91 0.40 1.42
C PRO A 65 22.84 -0.15 0.48
N TRP A 66 23.19 -0.37 -0.79
CA TRP A 66 22.25 -0.85 -1.82
C TRP A 66 21.45 -2.09 -1.41
N LYS A 67 22.06 -3.00 -0.65
CA LYS A 67 21.38 -4.20 -0.10
C LYS A 67 20.11 -3.86 0.71
N GLN A 68 20.08 -2.71 1.38
CA GLN A 68 18.93 -2.24 2.15
C GLN A 68 17.92 -1.48 1.28
N VAL A 69 18.36 -0.88 0.16
CA VAL A 69 17.51 -0.15 -0.80
C VAL A 69 16.77 -1.11 -1.74
N VAL A 70 17.40 -2.21 -2.17
CA VAL A 70 16.82 -3.20 -3.11
C VAL A 70 15.42 -3.69 -2.70
N PRO A 71 15.13 -4.03 -1.43
CA PRO A 71 13.78 -4.37 -1.00
C PRO A 71 12.74 -3.30 -1.31
N TRP A 72 13.06 -2.01 -1.15
CA TRP A 72 12.16 -0.89 -1.49
C TRP A 72 11.89 -0.80 -2.98
N VAL A 73 12.93 -0.92 -3.79
CA VAL A 73 12.83 -0.94 -5.27
C VAL A 73 11.92 -2.09 -5.72
N ARG A 74 12.01 -3.25 -5.09
CA ARG A 74 11.14 -4.40 -5.39
C ARG A 74 9.68 -4.10 -5.11
N ILE A 75 9.37 -3.50 -3.95
CA ILE A 75 7.98 -3.12 -3.62
C ILE A 75 7.47 -2.09 -4.64
N ALA A 76 8.25 -1.05 -4.91
CA ALA A 76 7.88 -0.01 -5.89
C ALA A 76 7.58 -0.62 -7.26
N ASN A 77 8.45 -1.49 -7.77
CA ASN A 77 8.29 -2.11 -9.09
C ASN A 77 7.09 -3.06 -9.17
N ASN A 78 6.82 -3.82 -8.10
CA ASN A 78 5.69 -4.73 -8.06
C ASN A 78 4.32 -4.02 -7.93
N LEU A 79 4.32 -2.74 -7.55
CA LEU A 79 3.11 -1.92 -7.40
C LEU A 79 2.99 -0.84 -8.48
N ARG A 80 4.06 -0.55 -9.22
CA ARG A 80 4.10 0.55 -10.18
C ARG A 80 3.01 0.37 -11.25
N PRO A 81 2.27 1.44 -11.60
CA PRO A 81 1.44 1.43 -12.79
C PRO A 81 2.25 1.05 -14.04
N SER A 82 1.61 0.42 -15.01
CA SER A 82 2.25 0.13 -16.29
C SER A 82 2.61 1.44 -17.02
N PRO A 83 3.55 1.42 -17.98
CA PRO A 83 3.93 2.62 -18.74
C PRO A 83 2.75 3.31 -19.45
N MET A 84 1.67 2.58 -19.73
CA MET A 84 0.44 3.10 -20.32
C MET A 84 -0.55 3.66 -19.27
N GLY A 85 -0.15 3.73 -18.00
CA GLY A 85 -0.98 4.19 -16.89
C GLY A 85 -1.97 3.15 -16.35
N GLY A 86 -1.85 1.88 -16.77
CA GLY A 86 -2.64 0.79 -16.24
C GLY A 86 -2.24 0.46 -14.80
N ILE A 87 -3.19 -0.04 -14.01
CA ILE A 87 -2.99 -0.32 -12.56
C ILE A 87 -3.03 -1.82 -12.25
N GLU A 88 -2.75 -2.65 -13.25
CA GLU A 88 -2.89 -4.11 -13.23
C GLU A 88 -2.03 -4.75 -12.12
N ASN A 89 -0.86 -4.17 -11.85
CA ASN A 89 0.03 -4.62 -10.78
C ASN A 89 -0.61 -4.46 -9.39
N TRP A 90 -1.24 -3.32 -9.12
CA TRP A 90 -2.01 -3.12 -7.89
C TRP A 90 -3.22 -4.05 -7.82
N GLU A 91 -3.96 -4.20 -8.92
CA GLU A 91 -5.10 -5.11 -8.96
C GLU A 91 -4.69 -6.54 -8.66
N PHE A 92 -3.62 -7.02 -9.28
CA PHE A 92 -3.06 -8.33 -9.06
C PHE A 92 -2.66 -8.53 -7.59
N GLN A 93 -1.95 -7.58 -7.00
CA GLN A 93 -1.50 -7.66 -5.62
C GLN A 93 -2.67 -7.60 -4.63
N LEU A 94 -3.64 -6.71 -4.84
CA LEU A 94 -4.83 -6.60 -3.99
C LEU A 94 -5.67 -7.88 -4.05
N ARG A 95 -5.89 -8.44 -5.24
CA ARG A 95 -6.61 -9.71 -5.41
C ARG A 95 -5.85 -10.91 -4.85
N SER A 96 -4.52 -10.91 -4.94
CA SER A 96 -3.70 -11.95 -4.31
C SER A 96 -3.83 -11.89 -2.78
N ALA A 97 -3.84 -10.69 -2.20
CA ALA A 97 -4.10 -10.51 -0.77
C ALA A 97 -5.51 -10.95 -0.37
N GLN A 98 -6.54 -10.76 -1.22
CA GLN A 98 -7.88 -11.31 -0.95
C GLN A 98 -7.88 -12.84 -0.81
N GLY A 99 -7.13 -13.56 -1.65
CA GLY A 99 -7.05 -15.02 -1.58
C GLY A 99 -6.45 -15.53 -0.27
N PHE A 100 -5.54 -14.75 0.33
CA PHE A 100 -4.99 -15.03 1.65
C PHE A 100 -5.93 -14.65 2.79
N LEU A 101 -6.64 -13.53 2.65
CA LEU A 101 -7.44 -12.93 3.72
C LEU A 101 -8.92 -13.38 3.74
N THR A 102 -9.41 -14.00 2.66
CA THR A 102 -10.85 -14.24 2.44
C THR A 102 -11.08 -15.60 1.74
N ARG A 103 -12.19 -16.29 2.05
CA ARG A 103 -12.57 -17.58 1.41
C ARG A 103 -13.47 -17.42 0.18
N VAL A 104 -13.79 -16.19 -0.23
CA VAL A 104 -14.76 -15.92 -1.29
C VAL A 104 -14.06 -15.18 -2.43
N SER A 105 -13.97 -15.84 -3.60
CA SER A 105 -13.44 -15.21 -4.80
C SER A 105 -14.42 -14.13 -5.28
N ASN A 106 -13.94 -12.89 -5.42
CA ASN A 106 -14.74 -11.75 -5.83
C ASN A 106 -15.09 -11.84 -7.34
N PRO A 107 -16.37 -11.90 -7.74
CA PRO A 107 -16.77 -12.01 -9.15
C PRO A 107 -16.69 -10.67 -9.92
N SER A 108 -16.46 -9.54 -9.25
CA SER A 108 -16.38 -8.22 -9.89
C SER A 108 -14.97 -7.89 -10.37
N TYR A 109 -14.85 -7.53 -11.65
CA TYR A 109 -13.60 -7.05 -12.25
C TYR A 109 -13.28 -5.60 -11.88
N GLU A 110 -14.29 -4.79 -11.53
CA GLU A 110 -14.13 -3.34 -11.32
C GLU A 110 -13.83 -2.94 -9.87
N ILE A 111 -14.27 -3.77 -8.91
CA ILE A 111 -14.16 -3.51 -7.48
C ILE A 111 -13.42 -4.66 -6.82
N VAL A 112 -12.55 -4.35 -5.87
CA VAL A 112 -11.83 -5.31 -5.02
C VAL A 112 -12.38 -5.21 -3.60
N ASP A 113 -13.12 -6.22 -3.15
CA ASP A 113 -13.66 -6.30 -1.80
C ASP A 113 -12.58 -6.57 -0.73
N LEU A 114 -12.53 -5.75 0.30
CA LEU A 114 -11.61 -5.93 1.42
C LEU A 114 -12.27 -6.83 2.49
N ALA A 115 -12.62 -8.07 2.13
CA ALA A 115 -13.41 -8.97 2.98
C ALA A 115 -12.62 -9.64 4.13
N ILE A 116 -11.70 -8.92 4.74
CA ILE A 116 -10.99 -9.32 5.96
C ILE A 116 -11.80 -8.89 7.20
N ALA A 117 -11.91 -9.76 8.21
CA ALA A 117 -12.56 -9.40 9.46
C ALA A 117 -11.77 -8.29 10.20
N PRO A 118 -12.42 -7.29 10.82
CA PRO A 118 -11.72 -6.22 11.54
C PRO A 118 -10.76 -6.70 12.65
N SER A 119 -11.10 -7.80 13.31
CA SER A 119 -10.23 -8.45 14.30
C SER A 119 -8.96 -9.01 13.68
N THR A 120 -9.07 -9.67 12.52
CA THR A 120 -7.92 -10.16 11.74
C THR A 120 -7.08 -8.99 11.24
N ALA A 121 -7.70 -7.94 10.70
CA ALA A 121 -7.00 -6.74 10.27
C ALA A 121 -6.18 -6.12 11.42
N LYS A 122 -6.77 -5.99 12.61
CA LYS A 122 -6.06 -5.50 13.80
C LYS A 122 -4.86 -6.39 14.14
N PHE A 123 -5.06 -7.71 14.18
CA PHE A 123 -4.00 -8.67 14.47
C PHE A 123 -2.84 -8.60 13.46
N GLU A 124 -3.13 -8.39 12.17
CA GLU A 124 -2.08 -8.25 11.16
C GLU A 124 -1.22 -7.00 11.36
N LEU A 125 -1.83 -5.89 11.79
CA LEU A 125 -1.11 -4.65 12.10
C LEU A 125 -0.26 -4.76 13.38
N GLU A 126 -0.69 -5.55 14.36
CA GLU A 126 0.05 -5.76 15.61
C GLU A 126 1.40 -6.48 15.40
N LYS A 127 1.51 -7.29 14.33
CA LYS A 127 2.76 -7.99 13.97
C LYS A 127 3.85 -7.07 13.41
N LEU A 128 3.50 -5.86 13.01
CA LEU A 128 4.44 -4.92 12.39
C LEU A 128 5.36 -4.31 13.43
N THR A 129 6.64 -4.14 13.07
CA THR A 129 7.59 -3.30 13.83
C THR A 129 7.17 -1.83 13.76
N GLU A 130 7.72 -0.98 14.62
CA GLU A 130 7.41 0.46 14.63
C GLU A 130 7.76 1.14 13.29
N ALA A 131 8.92 0.79 12.72
CA ALA A 131 9.36 1.27 11.42
C ALA A 131 8.39 0.85 10.30
N GLN A 132 7.93 -0.41 10.31
CA GLN A 132 6.96 -0.91 9.35
C GLN A 132 5.58 -0.25 9.51
N ARG A 133 5.12 -0.02 10.75
CA ARG A 133 3.88 0.71 11.00
C ARG A 133 3.95 2.13 10.44
N THR A 134 5.09 2.80 10.62
CA THR A 134 5.30 4.14 10.07
C THR A 134 5.20 4.14 8.55
N LEU A 135 5.81 3.17 7.86
CA LEU A 135 5.67 3.00 6.41
C LEU A 135 4.20 2.82 5.98
N ILE A 136 3.48 1.91 6.65
CA ILE A 136 2.06 1.64 6.33
C ILE A 136 1.19 2.87 6.59
N ASP A 137 1.44 3.59 7.68
CA ASP A 137 0.68 4.78 8.04
C ASP A 137 0.91 5.91 7.04
N GLU A 138 2.15 6.18 6.63
CA GLU A 138 2.47 7.16 5.59
C GLU A 138 1.82 6.79 4.24
N ALA A 139 1.89 5.52 3.84
CA ALA A 139 1.27 5.04 2.61
C ALA A 139 -0.25 5.22 2.64
N CYS A 140 -0.92 4.81 3.71
CA CYS A 140 -2.36 4.98 3.86
C CYS A 140 -2.77 6.45 3.96
N ASN A 141 -2.00 7.30 4.65
CA ASN A 141 -2.27 8.73 4.73
C ASN A 141 -2.25 9.39 3.35
N LEU A 142 -1.26 9.07 2.51
CA LEU A 142 -1.21 9.53 1.12
C LEU A 142 -2.42 9.02 0.32
N PHE A 143 -2.76 7.75 0.47
CA PHE A 143 -3.91 7.17 -0.21
C PHE A 143 -5.21 7.87 0.18
N PHE A 144 -5.47 8.11 1.47
CA PHE A 144 -6.69 8.77 1.95
C PHE A 144 -6.79 10.22 1.47
N LYS A 145 -5.67 10.94 1.49
CA LYS A 145 -5.59 12.32 1.01
C LYS A 145 -5.96 12.43 -0.47
N GLU A 146 -5.41 11.56 -1.30
CA GLU A 146 -5.57 11.63 -2.76
C GLU A 146 -6.86 10.99 -3.27
N SER A 147 -7.39 9.99 -2.54
CA SER A 147 -8.70 9.39 -2.86
C SER A 147 -9.88 10.33 -2.52
N GLY A 148 -9.63 11.42 -1.79
CA GLY A 148 -10.66 12.34 -1.32
C GLY A 148 -11.50 11.76 -0.18
N SER A 149 -10.93 10.82 0.58
CA SER A 149 -11.64 10.07 1.62
C SER A 149 -11.39 10.60 3.03
N ALA A 150 -10.67 11.73 3.14
CA ALA A 150 -10.58 12.48 4.41
C ALA A 150 -11.96 12.91 4.96
N ASP A 151 -13.01 12.89 4.12
CA ASP A 151 -14.38 13.31 4.42
C ASP A 151 -15.43 12.16 4.37
N ARG A 152 -15.03 10.88 4.29
CA ARG A 152 -16.01 9.78 4.32
C ARG A 152 -16.15 9.22 5.74
N PRO A 153 -17.34 9.31 6.36
CA PRO A 153 -17.59 8.86 7.73
C PRO A 153 -17.47 7.34 7.89
#